data_AF-A0A327NG34-F1
#
_entry.id   AF-A0A327NG34-F1
#
_cell.length_a   1.000
_cell.length_b   1.000
_cell.length_c   1.000
_cell.angle_alpha   90.00
_cell.angle_beta   90.00
_cell.angle_gamma   90.00
#
_symmetry.space_group_name_H-M   'P 1'
#
loop_
_entity.id
_entity.type
_entity.pdbx_description
1 polymer ?
#
loop_
_entity_poly.entity_id
_entity_poly.type
_entity_poly.pdbx_seq_one_letter_code
_entity_poly.pdbx_strand_id
1 'polypeptide(L)' 'MLLAMKQPPRLADRLLRFFCAPHRLEEVQGDLHEEFAWQVERLGERRARWRYWQDVLGFIKPGRADVRLDGHLR' A
#
# COMPACT_ATOMS: atom_id res chain seq x y z
N MET A 1 -18.18 0.02 20.11
CA MET A 1 -16.80 -0.51 20.12
C MET A 1 -15.99 0.36 19.18
N LEU A 2 -15.22 1.29 19.74
CA LEU A 2 -14.33 2.18 18.99
C LEU A 2 -13.17 1.34 18.45
N LEU A 3 -13.29 0.83 17.23
CA LEU A 3 -12.12 0.50 16.42
C LEU A 3 -11.34 1.80 16.32
N ALA A 4 -10.34 1.98 17.17
CA ALA A 4 -9.40 3.07 17.06
C ALA A 4 -9.01 3.13 15.59
N MET A 5 -9.25 4.26 14.94
CA MET A 5 -8.95 4.51 13.53
C MET A 5 -7.44 4.39 13.37
N LYS A 6 -6.92 3.16 13.31
CA LYS A 6 -5.50 2.89 13.15
C LYS A 6 -5.25 3.14 11.68
N GLN A 7 -4.99 4.41 11.41
CA GLN A 7 -4.74 4.88 10.07
C GLN A 7 -3.40 4.33 9.61
N PRO A 8 -3.34 3.78 8.38
CA PRO A 8 -2.09 3.37 7.80
C PRO A 8 -1.13 4.57 7.70
N PRO A 9 0.18 4.32 7.61
CA PRO A 9 1.17 5.38 7.53
C PRO A 9 0.95 6.24 6.27
N ARG A 10 0.47 7.48 6.48
CA ARG A 10 0.12 8.44 5.41
C ARG A 10 1.22 8.70 4.39
N LEU A 11 2.49 8.56 4.79
CA LEU A 11 3.63 8.68 3.88
C LEU A 11 3.73 7.51 2.90
N ALA A 12 3.49 6.28 3.35
CA ALA A 12 3.53 5.10 2.49
C ALA A 12 2.36 5.15 1.47
N ASP A 13 1.19 5.61 1.91
CA ASP A 13 0.02 5.83 1.05
C ASP A 13 0.29 6.88 -0.05
N ARG A 14 0.95 7.99 0.31
CA ARG A 14 1.40 9.00 -0.65
C ARG A 14 2.46 8.48 -1.61
N LEU A 15 3.39 7.65 -1.14
CA LEU A 15 4.41 7.02 -1.97
C LEU A 15 3.76 6.10 -3.01
N LEU A 16 2.80 5.28 -2.60
CA LEU A 16 2.03 4.43 -3.51
C LEU A 16 1.34 5.24 -4.61
N ARG A 17 0.77 6.40 -4.26
CA ARG A 17 0.17 7.37 -5.21
C ARG A 17 1.11 7.84 -6.31
N PHE A 18 2.40 7.97 -6.01
CA PHE A 18 3.38 8.47 -6.95
C PHE A 18 3.79 7.39 -7.98
N PHE A 19 3.74 6.12 -7.59
CA PHE A 19 4.17 5.00 -8.42
C PHE A 19 3.02 4.26 -9.12
N CYS A 20 1.82 4.28 -8.53
CA CYS A 20 0.66 3.54 -9.05
C CYS A 20 -0.25 4.43 -9.89
N ALA A 21 -0.74 3.91 -11.01
CA ALA A 21 -1.73 4.62 -11.82
C ALA A 21 -3.05 4.80 -11.03
N PRO A 22 -3.75 5.94 -11.18
CA PRO A 22 -4.89 6.29 -10.33
C PRO A 22 -6.02 5.25 -10.33
N HIS A 23 -6.23 4.55 -11.44
CA HIS A 23 -7.26 3.51 -11.57
C HIS A 23 -6.93 2.21 -10.82
N ARG A 24 -5.64 1.91 -10.58
CA ARG A 24 -5.21 0.72 -9.81
C ARG A 24 -4.93 1.08 -8.35
N LEU A 25 -4.68 2.36 -8.09
CA LEU A 25 -4.37 2.89 -6.77
C LEU A 25 -5.52 2.70 -5.78
N GLU A 26 -6.77 2.94 -6.17
CA GLU A 26 -7.92 2.80 -5.26
C GLU A 26 -8.08 1.37 -4.76
N GLU A 27 -7.99 0.40 -5.66
CA GLU A 27 -8.05 -1.03 -5.33
C GLU A 27 -6.89 -1.44 -4.41
N VAL A 28 -5.65 -1.08 -4.76
CA VAL A 28 -4.47 -1.43 -3.94
C VAL A 28 -4.50 -0.72 -2.57
N GLN A 29 -4.95 0.54 -2.50
CA GLN A 29 -5.10 1.21 -1.20
C GLN A 29 -6.15 0.53 -0.33
N GLY A 30 -7.30 0.15 -0.90
CA GLY A 30 -8.35 -0.59 -0.19
C GLY A 30 -7.79 -1.87 0.43
N ASP A 31 -7.15 -2.71 -0.39
CA ASP A 31 -6.60 -4.00 0.02
C ASP A 31 -5.53 -3.85 1.13
N LEU A 32 -4.60 -2.89 0.96
CA LEU A 32 -3.57 -2.60 1.95
C LEU A 32 -4.14 -2.06 3.27
N HIS A 33 -5.24 -1.30 3.24
CA HIS A 33 -5.89 -0.78 4.44
C HIS A 33 -6.60 -1.90 5.21
N GLU A 34 -7.31 -2.78 4.50
CA GLU A 34 -7.95 -3.96 5.09
C GLU A 34 -6.93 -4.91 5.70
N GLU A 35 -5.85 -5.21 4.98
CA GLU A 35 -4.76 -6.05 5.50
C GLU A 35 -4.05 -5.37 6.68
N PHE A 36 -3.82 -4.06 6.64
CA PHE A 36 -3.26 -3.33 7.78
C PHE A 36 -4.11 -3.49 9.03
N ALA A 37 -5.43 -3.27 8.93
CA ALA A 37 -6.33 -3.39 10.06
C ALA A 37 -6.24 -4.80 10.68
N TRP A 38 -6.30 -5.83 9.84
CA TRP A 38 -6.19 -7.21 10.27
C TRP A 38 -4.84 -7.53 10.92
N GLN A 39 -3.73 -7.06 10.34
CA GLN A 39 -2.41 -7.25 10.91
C GLN A 39 -2.21 -6.48 12.22
N VAL A 40 -2.84 -5.33 12.39
CA VAL A 40 -2.75 -4.61 13.65
C VAL A 40 -3.45 -5.38 14.76
N GLU A 41 -4.60 -5.99 14.50
CA GLU A 41 -5.27 -6.86 15.47
C GLU A 41 -4.44 -8.10 15.82
N ARG A 42 -3.74 -8.66 14.83
CA ARG A 42 -3.04 -9.95 14.97
C ARG A 42 -1.59 -9.83 15.46
N LEU A 43 -0.86 -8.79 15.04
CA LEU A 43 0.58 -8.61 15.26
C LEU A 43 0.91 -7.34 16.08
N GLY A 44 -0.06 -6.45 16.27
CA GLY A 44 0.12 -5.16 16.89
C GLY A 44 0.57 -4.06 15.91
N GLU A 45 0.27 -2.81 16.29
CA GLU A 45 0.40 -1.63 15.41
C GLU A 45 1.82 -1.42 14.87
N ARG A 46 2.84 -1.60 15.70
CA ARG A 46 4.24 -1.37 15.31
C ARG A 46 4.68 -2.32 14.20
N ARG A 47 4.34 -3.61 14.31
CA ARG A 47 4.68 -4.61 13.28
C ARG A 47 3.87 -4.42 12.02
N ALA A 48 2.58 -4.15 12.14
CA ALA A 48 1.72 -3.88 11.00
C ALA A 48 2.21 -2.66 10.20
N ARG A 49 2.68 -1.59 10.87
CA ARG A 49 3.26 -0.42 10.17
C ARG A 49 4.52 -0.76 9.40
N TRP A 50 5.42 -1.55 9.97
CA TRP A 50 6.62 -2.01 9.27
C TRP A 50 6.27 -2.88 8.07
N ARG A 51 5.30 -3.79 8.21
CA ARG A 51 4.86 -4.65 7.10
C ARG A 51 4.21 -3.84 5.98
N TYR A 52 3.31 -2.91 6.29
CA TYR A 52 2.72 -2.00 5.31
C TYR A 52 3.78 -1.28 4.47
N TRP A 53 4.86 -0.83 5.11
CA TRP A 53 6.00 -0.24 4.38
C TRP A 53 6.72 -1.24 3.48
N GLN A 54 6.89 -2.49 3.91
CA GLN A 54 7.46 -3.54 3.06
C GLN A 54 6.58 -3.83 1.85
N ASP A 55 5.26 -3.89 2.02
CA ASP A 55 4.32 -4.15 0.93
C ASP A 55 4.33 -3.00 -0.09
N VAL A 56 4.20 -1.75 0.38
CA VAL A 56 4.29 -0.56 -0.48
C VAL A 56 5.63 -0.50 -1.22
N LEU A 57 6.76 -0.74 -0.54
CA LEU A 57 8.08 -0.78 -1.18
C LEU A 57 8.24 -1.97 -2.14
N GLY A 58 7.57 -3.09 -1.86
CA GLY A 58 7.49 -4.26 -2.74
C GLY A 58 6.80 -3.94 -4.07
N PHE A 59 5.71 -3.18 -4.02
CA PHE A 59 5.02 -2.65 -5.20
C PHE A 59 5.87 -1.65 -6.01
N ILE A 60 6.79 -0.94 -5.35
CA ILE A 60 7.68 0.05 -5.99
C ILE A 60 8.94 -0.62 -6.60
N LYS A 61 9.28 -1.86 -6.21
CA LYS A 61 10.53 -2.49 -6.62
C LYS A 61 10.50 -2.88 -8.11
N PRO A 62 11.44 -2.36 -8.94
CA PRO A 62 11.43 -2.51 -10.40
C PRO A 62 11.81 -3.92 -10.91
N GLY A 63 11.81 -4.93 -10.04
CA GLY A 63 12.11 -6.33 -10.41
C GLY A 63 10.93 -7.29 -10.23
N ARG A 64 9.77 -6.81 -9.76
CA ARG A 64 8.58 -7.65 -9.54
C ARG A 64 7.25 -6.95 -9.85
N ALA A 65 7.22 -5.63 -9.90
CA ALA A 65 6.11 -4.86 -10.44
C ALA A 65 6.39 -4.53 -11.91
N ASP A 66 5.49 -5.00 -12.79
CA ASP A 66 5.28 -4.44 -14.12
C ASP A 66 4.98 -2.94 -13.99
N VAL A 67 6.02 -2.12 -14.07
CA VAL A 67 5.89 -0.66 -14.07
C VAL A 67 5.64 -0.22 -15.52
N ARG A 68 4.35 -0.20 -15.88
CA ARG A 68 3.75 0.55 -17.00
C ARG A 68 4.43 0.39 -18.36
N LEU A 69 4.13 -0.70 -19.06
CA LEU A 69 4.22 -0.79 -20.53
C LEU A 69 2.83 -0.80 -21.16
N ASP A 70 2.13 0.34 -21.11
CA ASP A 70 1.08 0.65 -22.09
C ASP A 70 0.88 2.18 -22.08
N GLY A 71 1.13 2.93 -23.15
CA GLY A 71 1.54 2.51 -24.49
C GLY A 71 2.08 3.71 -25.29
N HIS A 72 2.77 3.36 -26.37
CA HIS A 72 2.94 4.10 -27.62
C HIS A 72 2.96 5.64 -27.57
N LEU A 73 4.14 6.22 -27.83
CA LEU A 73 4.31 7.28 -28.84
C LEU A 73 5.80 7.43 -29.22
N ARG A 74 6.10 6.87 -30.41
CA ARG A 74 7.31 6.94 -31.26
C ARG A 74 8.53 6.12 -30.86
#